data_AF-A0A264Y5P8-F1
#
_entry.id   AF-A0A264Y5P8-F1
#
_cell.length_a   1.000
_cell.length_b   1.000
_cell.length_c   1.000
_cell.angle_alpha   90.00
_cell.angle_beta   90.00
_cell.angle_gamma   90.00
#
_symmetry.space_group_name_H-M   'P 1'
#
loop_
_entity.id
_entity.type
_entity.pdbx_description
1 polymer ?
#
loop_
_entity_poly.entity_id
_entity_poly.type
_entity_poly.pdbx_seq_one_letter_code
_entity_poly.pdbx_strand_id
1 'polypeptide(L)'
;MPAKFASFKNLKTMALWKISVKNSTNAACKNKRQKLERGMFVETSTMSTSNPLGLTREHPMLAQLFMSKYGIDVDPSHMNYSYFNCERIG
;
A
#
# COMPACT_ATOMS: atom_id res chain seq x y z
N MET A 1 14.43 26.53 -14.43
CA MET A 1 14.64 25.16 -13.93
C MET A 1 13.59 24.26 -14.57
N PRO A 2 13.93 23.36 -15.51
CA PRO A 2 12.90 22.49 -16.09
C PRO A 2 12.65 21.30 -15.16
N ALA A 3 11.41 21.21 -14.65
CA ALA A 3 10.89 20.05 -13.97
C ALA A 3 10.98 18.85 -14.93
N LYS A 4 11.79 17.86 -14.55
CA LYS A 4 12.01 16.63 -15.30
C LYS A 4 10.75 15.79 -15.19
N PHE A 5 9.82 15.94 -16.14
CA PHE A 5 8.73 15.01 -16.34
C PHE A 5 9.32 13.61 -16.57
N ALA A 6 9.12 12.71 -15.62
CA ALA A 6 9.52 11.33 -15.74
C ALA A 6 8.80 10.69 -16.92
N SER A 7 9.59 10.05 -17.79
CA SER A 7 9.20 9.44 -19.06
C SER A 7 8.15 8.34 -18.89
N PHE A 8 6.97 8.52 -19.54
CA PHE A 8 5.95 7.49 -19.76
C PHE A 8 6.39 6.43 -20.79
N LYS A 9 7.51 5.76 -20.54
CA LYS A 9 7.97 4.62 -21.35
C LYS A 9 8.11 3.40 -20.46
N ASN A 10 6.99 2.72 -20.22
CA ASN A 10 6.91 1.31 -19.88
C ASN A 10 5.42 0.96 -19.72
N LEU A 11 4.72 0.70 -20.82
CA LEU A 11 3.44 0.00 -20.74
C LEU A 11 3.72 -1.49 -20.44
N LYS A 12 4.26 -1.75 -19.26
CA LYS A 12 4.17 -3.05 -18.60
C LYS A 12 2.71 -3.18 -18.15
N THR A 13 2.08 -4.30 -18.48
CA THR A 13 0.78 -4.73 -17.95
C THR A 13 0.66 -4.35 -16.47
N MET A 14 -0.26 -3.43 -16.15
CA MET A 14 -0.50 -2.98 -14.79
C MET A 14 -1.03 -4.16 -13.97
N ALA A 15 -0.26 -4.65 -13.01
CA ALA A 15 -0.72 -5.71 -12.13
C ALA A 15 -1.58 -5.09 -11.03
N LEU A 16 -2.77 -5.65 -10.82
CA LEU A 16 -3.70 -5.16 -9.81
C LEU A 16 -3.51 -5.97 -8.53
N TRP A 17 -3.36 -5.28 -7.40
CA TRP A 17 -3.10 -5.87 -6.10
C TRP A 17 -4.12 -5.39 -5.09
N LYS A 18 -4.57 -6.33 -4.24
CA LYS A 18 -5.41 -6.09 -3.09
C LYS A 18 -4.58 -6.24 -1.83
N ILE A 19 -4.43 -5.16 -1.09
CA ILE A 19 -3.71 -5.13 0.19
C ILE A 19 -4.76 -5.08 1.29
N SER A 20 -4.93 -6.19 1.99
CA SER A 20 -5.93 -6.34 3.05
C SER A 20 -5.27 -6.40 4.43
N VAL A 21 -5.97 -5.90 5.44
CA VAL A 21 -5.54 -5.97 6.83
C VAL A 21 -5.81 -7.38 7.35
N LYS A 22 -4.76 -8.05 7.84
CA LYS A 22 -4.82 -9.42 8.34
C LYS A 22 -5.54 -9.50 9.67
N ASN A 23 -5.17 -8.63 10.61
CA ASN A 23 -5.71 -8.58 11.97
C ASN A 23 -6.03 -7.15 12.38
N SER A 24 -7.09 -7.00 13.18
CA SER A 24 -7.45 -5.72 13.76
C SER A 24 -6.39 -5.25 14.75
N THR A 25 -5.68 -4.18 14.46
CA THR A 25 -4.61 -3.66 15.31
C THR A 25 -4.38 -2.17 15.10
N ASN A 26 -3.91 -1.48 16.14
CA ASN A 26 -3.38 -0.13 16.05
C ASN A 26 -1.84 -0.10 16.01
N ALA A 27 -1.16 -1.26 16.11
CA ALA A 27 0.30 -1.33 16.18
C ALA A 27 0.99 -0.80 14.92
N ALA A 28 0.37 -1.01 13.74
CA ALA A 28 0.89 -0.50 12.48
C ALA A 28 0.46 0.96 12.19
N CYS A 29 -0.40 1.56 13.02
CA CYS A 29 -0.82 2.95 12.87
C CYS A 29 0.15 3.86 13.61
N LYS A 30 0.51 5.01 13.03
CA LYS A 30 1.29 6.02 13.75
C LYS A 30 0.52 6.60 14.93
N ASN A 31 -0.77 6.84 14.72
CA ASN A 31 -1.66 7.32 15.77
C ASN A 31 -2.37 6.13 16.43
N LYS A 32 -2.08 5.88 17.72
CA LYS A 32 -2.69 4.79 18.49
C LYS A 32 -4.20 4.92 18.70
N ARG A 33 -4.78 6.10 18.42
CA ARG A 33 -6.24 6.33 18.40
C ARG A 33 -6.89 5.77 17.14
N GLN A 34 -6.11 5.58 16.08
CA GLN A 34 -6.55 4.94 14.84
C GLN A 34 -6.27 3.44 14.93
N LYS A 35 -7.06 2.67 14.18
CA LYS A 35 -7.00 1.22 14.20
C LYS A 35 -7.27 0.72 12.79
N LEU A 36 -6.40 -0.17 12.32
CA LEU A 36 -6.69 -1.01 11.18
C LEU A 36 -7.60 -2.11 11.63
N GLU A 37 -8.70 -2.33 10.91
CA GLU A 37 -9.65 -3.40 11.22
C GLU A 37 -9.55 -4.52 10.19
N ARG A 38 -9.67 -5.76 10.66
CA ARG A 38 -9.75 -6.93 9.79
C ARG A 38 -10.93 -6.75 8.84
N GLY A 39 -10.65 -6.84 7.54
CA GLY A 39 -11.63 -6.57 6.48
C GLY A 39 -11.42 -5.24 5.77
N MET A 40 -10.62 -4.31 6.32
CA MET A 40 -10.15 -3.15 5.56
C MET A 40 -9.17 -3.59 4.48
N PHE A 41 -9.29 -3.00 3.29
CA PHE A 41 -8.38 -3.26 2.19
C PHE A 41 -8.27 -2.06 1.25
N VAL A 42 -7.13 -1.95 0.60
CA VAL A 42 -6.90 -1.00 -0.49
C VAL A 42 -6.52 -1.78 -1.74
N GLU A 43 -6.89 -1.23 -2.88
CA GLU A 43 -6.52 -1.78 -4.18
C GLU A 43 -5.53 -0.82 -4.82
N THR A 44 -4.48 -1.37 -5.42
CA THR A 44 -3.48 -0.59 -6.12
C THR A 44 -3.08 -1.28 -7.39
N SER A 45 -2.76 -0.51 -8.41
CA SER A 45 -2.14 -1.03 -9.63
C SER A 45 -0.68 -0.63 -9.65
N THR A 46 0.21 -1.57 -9.95
CA THR A 46 1.64 -1.30 -10.07
C THR A 46 2.10 -1.55 -11.50
N MET A 47 3.04 -0.72 -11.96
CA MET A 47 3.70 -0.93 -13.25
C MET A 47 4.60 -2.17 -13.27
N SER A 48 4.84 -2.79 -12.10
CA SER A 48 5.55 -4.05 -11.96
C SER A 48 4.59 -5.18 -11.63
N THR A 49 4.95 -6.40 -12.04
CA THR A 49 4.32 -7.65 -11.58
C THR A 49 4.86 -8.13 -10.23
N SER A 50 5.77 -7.36 -9.63
CA SER A 50 6.30 -7.61 -8.28
C SER A 50 5.28 -7.22 -7.21
N ASN A 51 5.23 -7.99 -6.12
CA ASN A 51 4.33 -7.71 -5.01
C ASN A 51 4.73 -6.39 -4.30
N PRO A 52 3.88 -5.35 -4.28
CA PRO A 52 4.21 -4.06 -3.69
C PRO A 52 4.43 -4.13 -2.18
N LEU A 53 3.80 -5.07 -1.47
CA LEU A 53 4.00 -5.23 -0.03
C LEU A 53 5.40 -5.76 0.31
N GLY A 54 6.04 -6.49 -0.61
CA GLY A 54 7.43 -6.94 -0.48
C GLY A 54 8.46 -5.88 -0.84
N LEU A 55 8.04 -4.74 -1.39
CA LEU A 55 8.91 -3.66 -1.84
C LEU A 55 8.82 -2.48 -0.88
N THR A 56 9.84 -2.30 -0.05
CA THR A 56 9.89 -1.21 0.94
C THR A 56 9.71 0.18 0.34
N ARG A 57 10.12 0.38 -0.91
CA ARG A 57 9.91 1.64 -1.65
C ARG A 57 8.43 1.94 -1.94
N GLU A 58 7.57 0.93 -2.01
CA GLU A 58 6.14 1.07 -2.29
C GLU A 58 5.32 1.22 -0.99
N HIS A 59 5.92 0.93 0.17
CA HIS A 59 5.25 1.03 1.48
C HIS A 59 4.64 2.42 1.75
N PRO A 60 5.31 3.55 1.44
CA PRO A 60 4.71 4.87 1.62
C PRO A 60 3.47 5.09 0.74
N MET A 61 3.49 4.58 -0.50
CA MET A 61 2.34 4.64 -1.40
C MET A 61 1.16 3.83 -0.82
N LEU A 62 1.42 2.60 -0.34
CA LEU A 62 0.39 1.77 0.27
C LEU A 62 -0.21 2.42 1.53
N ALA A 63 0.63 3.00 2.39
CA ALA A 63 0.17 3.74 3.57
C ALA A 63 -0.71 4.94 3.19
N GLN A 64 -0.33 5.67 2.14
CA GLN A 64 -1.11 6.78 1.62
C GLN A 64 -2.48 6.34 1.10
N LEU A 65 -2.62 5.14 0.52
CA LEU A 65 -3.92 4.61 0.11
C LEU A 65 -4.85 4.37 1.31
N PHE A 66 -4.33 3.84 2.43
CA PHE A 66 -5.12 3.67 3.66
C PHE A 66 -5.51 5.03 4.25
N MET A 67 -4.61 6.01 4.20
CA MET A 67 -4.91 7.38 4.62
C MET A 67 -6.00 8.02 3.73
N SER A 68 -5.92 7.87 2.41
CA SER A 68 -6.89 8.44 1.49
C SER A 68 -8.26 7.76 1.54
N LYS A 69 -8.30 6.44 1.76
CA LYS A 69 -9.55 5.66 1.75
C LYS A 69 -10.25 5.65 3.12
N TYR A 70 -9.47 5.56 4.20
CA TYR A 70 -10.00 5.35 5.56
C TYR A 70 -9.59 6.45 6.55
N GLY A 71 -8.73 7.40 6.16
CA GLY A 71 -8.19 8.41 7.07
C GLY A 71 -7.16 7.88 8.05
N ILE A 72 -6.62 6.68 7.85
CA ILE A 72 -5.69 6.01 8.79
C ILE A 72 -4.24 6.26 8.34
N ASP A 73 -3.44 6.88 9.20
CA ASP A 73 -2.00 7.07 8.99
C ASP A 73 -1.25 5.82 9.44
N VAL A 74 -0.95 4.95 8.48
CA VAL A 74 -0.16 3.73 8.68
C VAL A 74 1.31 4.07 8.62
N ASP A 75 2.11 3.52 9.53
CA ASP A 75 3.56 3.63 9.46
C ASP A 75 4.08 2.75 8.30
N PRO A 76 4.78 3.32 7.31
CA PRO A 76 5.37 2.55 6.21
C PRO A 76 6.28 1.41 6.70
N SER A 77 6.95 1.57 7.84
CA SER A 77 7.81 0.54 8.45
C SER A 77 7.04 -0.71 8.88
N HIS A 78 5.75 -0.55 9.17
CA HIS A 78 4.83 -1.61 9.57
C HIS A 78 3.99 -2.15 8.40
N MET A 79 4.22 -1.65 7.17
CA MET A 79 3.52 -2.06 5.96
C MET A 79 4.11 -3.38 5.41
N ASN A 80 3.96 -4.48 6.16
CA ASN A 80 4.57 -5.78 5.84
C ASN A 80 3.59 -6.95 6.00
N TYR A 81 4.05 -8.15 5.62
CA TYR A 81 3.24 -9.39 5.67
C TYR A 81 2.80 -9.84 7.07
N SER A 82 3.35 -9.27 8.13
CA SER A 82 2.91 -9.56 9.50
C SER A 82 1.53 -8.95 9.78
N TYR A 83 1.25 -7.78 9.21
CA TYR A 83 0.01 -7.03 9.44
C TYR A 83 -0.94 -7.03 8.25
N PHE A 84 -0.41 -7.16 7.04
CA PHE A 84 -1.16 -7.06 5.79
C PHE A 84 -1.00 -8.33 4.95
N ASN A 85 -2.03 -8.67 4.18
CA ASN A 85 -1.95 -9.62 3.09
C ASN A 85 -1.96 -8.85 1.78
N CYS A 86 -1.22 -9.35 0.78
CA CYS A 86 -1.22 -8.78 -0.56
C CYS A 86 -1.51 -9.88 -1.58
N GLU A 87 -2.63 -9.74 -2.27
CA GLU A 87 -3.14 -10.70 -3.25
C GLU A 87 -3.19 -10.03 -4.63
N ARG A 88 -2.81 -10.75 -5.68
CA ARG A 88 -2.95 -10.26 -7.06
C ARG A 88 -4.39 -10.53 -7.52
N ILE A 89 -5.06 -9.49 -8.00
CA ILE A 89 -6.45 -9.52 -8.46
C ILE A 89 -6.59 -9.23 -9.97
N GLY A 90 -5.48 -9.01 -10.68
CA GLY A 90 -5.41 -8.83 -12.16
C GLY A 90 -3.99 -8.98 -12.71
#